data_AF-A0A3M0YG55-F1
#
_entry.id   AF-A0A3M0YG55-F1
#
_cell.length_a   1.000
_cell.length_b   1.000
_cell.length_c   1.000
_cell.angle_alpha   90.00
_cell.angle_beta   90.00
_cell.angle_gamma   90.00
#
_symmetry.space_group_name_H-M   'P 1'
#
loop_
_entity.id
_entity.type
_entity.pdbx_description
1 polymer ?
#
loop_
_entity_poly.entity_id
_entity_poly.type
_entity_poly.pdbx_seq_one_letter_code
_entity_poly.pdbx_strand_id
1 'polypeptide(L)'
;LPDRHWVILAIGGARGITAEAVRAWLPYAPTLVLVGRTPLPKPDASFKGLSPGEIRSLLLKETPGQRPVEVERRLQGILRDREILANIEDFKRAGARVDYRVADVTQEEAVKALIGGIYRDHGRIDAVLHGAGIIEDRLLIHKTPDSISRVMDTKVDSTLFLMRYLRREGLKFMALFTSVAGRFGNRGQSDYATANEIVNRLAWFYQHSLGPATKVVAINWNPWAGTTHGQGMVTPEVQRQFEARGVKSISPEAGRLFLLKECLYAPPGEVEVIAGDAPWEAIESKVFPLPDAPGTIRDPRFPLLEGGRKRGQRIEKPLDLVSDPYLDHHRLDGVPVLPLAMACEYFAQGGECLEGQAIHTLNRVQRLAGLRLEDSAKLELGMDGKRLFFKEISAKRPAYQAEAAWGEIPPSPLAGPPPHIRRSTLDPKTCYRRWLFHGPCFQVIETIDGLDEKGISATLHFRPPALMDPAWHKTWRFHPFFLDGTLQLVVIWSRALRDTTPLPHRIHRLRRFGTAPFPPRMQARVVIASSLEDPHILCHIALVDPAGKLRLQVEGLEVSADASLNRLGGAWDEP
;
A
#
# COMPACT_ATOMS: atom_id res chain seq x y z
N LEU A 1 -22.49 12.75 -16.79
CA LEU A 1 -21.32 12.37 -17.60
C LEU A 1 -20.89 13.56 -18.43
N PRO A 2 -19.60 13.69 -18.77
CA PRO A 2 -19.13 14.68 -19.73
C PRO A 2 -19.81 14.53 -21.08
N ASP A 3 -20.01 15.65 -21.77
CA ASP A 3 -20.55 15.71 -23.12
C ASP A 3 -19.96 16.90 -23.89
N ARG A 4 -20.33 17.04 -25.17
CA ARG A 4 -19.85 18.12 -26.06
C ARG A 4 -20.22 19.54 -25.62
N HIS A 5 -21.19 19.68 -24.71
CA HIS A 5 -21.64 20.95 -24.17
C HIS A 5 -20.89 21.36 -22.91
N TRP A 6 -20.06 20.47 -22.34
CA TRP A 6 -19.21 20.82 -21.21
C TRP A 6 -18.22 21.92 -21.58
N VAL A 7 -18.09 22.88 -20.68
CA VAL A 7 -17.03 23.89 -20.70
C VAL A 7 -16.04 23.54 -19.58
N ILE A 8 -14.84 23.16 -19.98
CA ILE A 8 -13.76 22.77 -19.07
C ILE A 8 -12.75 23.92 -18.98
N LEU A 9 -12.66 24.55 -17.81
CA LEU A 9 -11.66 25.57 -17.52
C LEU A 9 -10.37 24.90 -17.02
N ALA A 10 -9.29 25.03 -17.78
CA ALA A 10 -8.00 24.45 -17.44
C ALA A 10 -6.94 25.55 -17.20
N ILE A 11 -6.66 25.85 -15.93
CA ILE A 11 -5.62 26.81 -15.54
C ILE A 11 -4.25 26.13 -15.62
N GLY A 12 -3.37 26.68 -16.44
CA GLY A 12 -2.14 26.01 -16.88
C GLY A 12 -2.38 24.98 -18.00
N GLY A 13 -3.58 24.96 -18.59
CA GLY A 13 -4.05 23.87 -19.46
C GLY A 13 -3.42 23.74 -20.84
N ALA A 14 -2.49 24.61 -21.22
CA ALA A 14 -1.83 24.57 -22.52
C ALA A 14 -0.49 23.82 -22.54
N ARG A 15 0.06 23.48 -21.36
CA ARG A 15 1.32 22.73 -21.24
C ARG A 15 1.37 21.85 -20.00
N GLY A 16 2.34 20.95 -19.94
CA GLY A 16 2.62 20.09 -18.81
C GLY A 16 1.45 19.17 -18.44
N ILE A 17 1.40 18.77 -17.16
CA ILE A 17 0.46 17.75 -16.68
C ILE A 17 -1.01 18.18 -16.80
N THR A 18 -1.31 19.48 -16.77
CA THR A 18 -2.69 19.96 -16.92
C THR A 18 -3.18 19.78 -18.36
N ALA A 19 -2.35 20.13 -19.35
CA ALA A 19 -2.67 19.85 -20.75
C ALA A 19 -2.81 18.33 -21.01
N GLU A 20 -1.91 17.54 -20.40
CA GLU A 20 -1.95 16.10 -20.49
C GLU A 20 -3.25 15.53 -19.90
N ALA A 21 -3.63 15.97 -18.71
CA ALA A 21 -4.85 15.56 -18.03
C ALA A 21 -6.13 15.89 -18.81
N VAL A 22 -6.20 17.07 -19.44
CA VAL A 22 -7.35 17.49 -20.25
C VAL A 22 -7.63 16.52 -21.40
N ARG A 23 -6.61 15.80 -21.91
CA ARG A 23 -6.78 14.81 -22.98
C ARG A 23 -7.79 13.72 -22.64
N ALA A 24 -7.99 13.43 -21.36
CA ALA A 24 -8.96 12.44 -20.90
C ALA A 24 -10.42 12.75 -21.29
N TRP A 25 -10.73 14.03 -21.56
CA TRP A 25 -12.07 14.46 -21.99
C TRP A 25 -12.23 14.68 -23.49
N LEU A 26 -11.16 14.56 -24.29
CA LEU A 26 -11.25 14.76 -25.74
C LEU A 26 -12.26 13.83 -26.44
N PRO A 27 -12.46 12.56 -26.03
CA PRO A 27 -13.50 11.72 -26.64
C PRO A 27 -14.93 12.30 -26.57
N TYR A 28 -15.18 13.26 -25.67
CA TYR A 28 -16.48 13.92 -25.53
C TYR A 28 -16.60 15.22 -26.35
N ALA A 29 -15.53 15.64 -27.03
CA ALA A 29 -15.46 16.88 -27.81
C ALA A 29 -15.96 18.15 -27.06
N PRO A 30 -15.49 18.42 -25.82
CA PRO A 30 -15.95 19.57 -25.04
C PRO A 30 -15.40 20.90 -25.57
N THR A 31 -15.85 22.01 -24.97
CA THR A 31 -15.13 23.28 -25.04
C THR A 31 -14.05 23.32 -23.97
N LEU A 32 -12.80 23.54 -24.38
CA LEU A 32 -11.64 23.69 -23.50
C LEU A 32 -11.25 25.16 -23.43
N VAL A 33 -11.41 25.76 -22.25
CA VAL A 33 -10.90 27.11 -21.96
C VAL A 33 -9.52 26.96 -21.31
N LEU A 34 -8.47 27.15 -22.09
CA LEU A 34 -7.08 27.01 -21.66
C LEU A 34 -6.55 28.37 -21.20
N VAL A 35 -6.02 28.43 -19.98
CA VAL A 35 -5.56 29.70 -19.39
C VAL A 35 -4.08 29.63 -19.03
N GLY A 36 -3.32 30.67 -19.41
CA GLY A 36 -1.93 30.83 -19.03
C GLY A 36 -1.47 32.29 -19.13
N ARG A 37 -0.24 32.56 -18.69
CA ARG A 37 0.37 33.91 -18.76
C ARG A 37 1.00 34.21 -20.12
N THR A 38 1.35 33.17 -20.89
CA THR A 38 2.01 33.31 -22.18
C THR A 38 0.98 33.73 -23.23
N PRO A 39 1.18 34.82 -23.99
CA PRO A 39 0.36 35.11 -25.15
C PRO A 39 0.37 33.93 -26.13
N LEU A 40 -0.74 33.71 -26.85
CA LEU A 40 -0.81 32.60 -27.81
C LEU A 40 0.37 32.70 -28.80
N PRO A 41 1.28 31.72 -28.83
CA PRO A 41 2.46 31.82 -29.67
C PRO A 41 2.10 31.83 -31.15
N LYS A 42 2.94 32.47 -31.96
CA LYS A 42 2.88 32.32 -33.41
C LYS A 42 3.76 31.14 -33.82
N PRO A 43 3.34 30.30 -34.78
CA PRO A 43 4.20 29.25 -35.31
C PRO A 43 5.50 29.85 -35.86
N ASP A 44 6.63 29.43 -35.31
CA ASP A 44 7.96 29.81 -35.80
C ASP A 44 8.53 28.67 -36.66
N ALA A 45 8.61 28.92 -37.97
CA ALA A 45 9.13 27.96 -38.93
C ALA A 45 10.63 27.74 -38.79
N SER A 46 11.37 28.72 -38.25
CA SER A 46 12.84 28.74 -38.20
C SER A 46 13.43 27.59 -37.39
N PHE A 47 12.66 27.08 -36.43
CA PHE A 47 13.10 25.99 -35.57
C PHE A 47 12.30 24.69 -35.76
N LYS A 48 11.33 24.65 -36.69
CA LYS A 48 10.43 23.50 -36.84
C LYS A 48 11.21 22.19 -37.06
N GLY A 49 10.88 21.15 -36.28
CA GLY A 49 11.51 19.83 -36.38
C GLY A 49 12.88 19.70 -35.71
N LEU A 50 13.49 20.79 -35.24
CA LEU A 50 14.82 20.76 -34.61
C LEU A 50 14.75 20.26 -33.16
N SER A 51 15.73 19.46 -32.76
CA SER A 51 15.97 19.02 -31.39
C SER A 51 16.43 20.17 -30.47
N PRO A 52 16.29 20.04 -29.13
CA PRO A 52 16.81 21.05 -28.20
C PRO A 52 18.30 21.37 -28.38
N GLY A 53 19.11 20.37 -28.74
CA GLY A 53 20.54 20.54 -29.01
C GLY A 53 20.79 21.39 -30.25
N GLU A 54 20.07 21.14 -31.34
CA GLU A 54 20.19 21.90 -32.59
C GLU A 54 19.72 23.35 -32.41
N ILE A 55 18.61 23.58 -31.71
CA ILE A 55 18.14 24.93 -31.38
C ILE A 55 19.20 25.66 -30.56
N ARG A 56 19.77 25.02 -29.53
CA ARG A 56 20.85 25.62 -28.73
C ARG A 56 22.04 26.02 -29.61
N SER A 57 22.49 25.13 -30.50
CA SER A 57 23.60 25.41 -31.41
C SER A 57 23.30 26.56 -32.37
N LEU A 58 22.07 26.68 -32.86
CA LEU A 58 21.66 27.82 -33.71
C LEU A 58 21.62 29.13 -32.93
N LEU A 59 21.06 29.13 -31.72
CA LEU A 59 21.01 30.32 -30.86
C LEU A 59 22.41 30.84 -30.51
N LEU A 60 23.36 29.92 -30.25
CA LEU A 60 24.77 30.27 -30.02
C LEU A 60 25.44 30.88 -31.26
N LYS A 61 25.03 30.49 -32.46
CA LYS A 61 25.54 31.04 -33.73
C LYS A 61 24.91 32.38 -34.08
N GLU A 62 23.61 32.57 -33.81
CA GLU A 62 22.86 33.80 -34.11
C GLU A 62 23.36 35.01 -33.31
N THR A 63 23.86 34.80 -32.08
CA THR A 63 24.31 35.91 -31.24
C THR A 63 25.61 35.57 -30.50
N PRO A 64 26.75 35.62 -31.22
CA PRO A 64 28.07 35.38 -30.61
C PRO A 64 28.30 36.34 -29.44
N GLY A 65 28.62 35.80 -28.26
CA GLY A 65 28.87 36.60 -27.04
C GLY A 65 27.70 36.74 -26.06
N GLN A 66 26.52 36.19 -26.35
CA GLN A 66 25.43 36.12 -25.36
C GLN A 66 25.79 35.25 -24.14
N ARG A 67 25.24 35.62 -22.97
CA ARG A 67 25.46 34.84 -21.75
C ARG A 67 24.73 33.49 -21.85
N PRO A 68 25.31 32.37 -21.37
CA PRO A 68 24.66 31.04 -21.44
C PRO A 68 23.23 31.00 -20.87
N VAL A 69 22.95 31.81 -19.83
CA VAL A 69 21.62 31.93 -19.21
C VAL A 69 20.57 32.53 -20.16
N GLU A 70 20.97 33.45 -21.04
CA GLU A 70 20.07 34.08 -22.02
C GLU A 70 19.72 33.12 -23.14
N VAL A 71 20.70 32.36 -23.63
CA VAL A 71 20.51 31.30 -24.62
C VAL A 71 19.55 30.25 -24.10
N GLU A 72 19.73 29.80 -22.85
CA GLU A 72 18.80 28.86 -22.23
C GLU A 72 17.40 29.43 -22.08
N ARG A 73 17.27 30.68 -21.63
CA ARG A 73 15.97 31.33 -21.51
C ARG A 73 15.23 31.36 -22.85
N ARG A 74 15.94 31.65 -23.95
CA ARG A 74 15.37 31.66 -25.30
C ARG A 74 15.02 30.26 -25.79
N LEU A 75 15.88 29.26 -25.55
CA LEU A 75 15.59 27.85 -25.83
C LEU A 75 14.32 27.38 -25.11
N GLN A 76 14.22 27.61 -23.80
CA GLN A 76 13.04 27.23 -23.01
C GLN A 76 11.78 27.96 -23.49
N GLY A 77 11.90 29.23 -23.92
CA GLY A 77 10.81 29.96 -24.56
C GLY A 77 10.29 29.27 -25.83
N ILE A 78 11.19 28.89 -26.73
CA ILE A 78 10.86 28.19 -27.99
C ILE A 78 10.20 26.84 -27.69
N LEU A 79 10.74 26.06 -26.76
CA LEU A 79 10.20 24.74 -26.41
C LEU A 79 8.80 24.86 -25.78
N ARG A 80 8.60 25.83 -24.87
CA ARG A 80 7.28 26.14 -24.30
C ARG A 80 6.27 26.50 -25.39
N ASP A 81 6.66 27.36 -26.32
CA ASP A 81 5.77 27.85 -27.36
C ASP A 81 5.36 26.71 -28.32
N ARG A 82 6.29 25.80 -28.64
CA ARG A 82 5.98 24.57 -29.40
C ARG A 82 5.03 23.65 -28.66
N GLU A 83 5.26 23.42 -27.38
CA GLU A 83 4.41 22.56 -26.57
C GLU A 83 2.97 23.08 -26.53
N ILE A 84 2.80 24.40 -26.34
CA ILE A 84 1.48 25.06 -26.36
C ILE A 84 0.78 24.82 -27.71
N LEU A 85 1.47 25.10 -28.82
CA LEU A 85 0.89 24.94 -30.16
C LEU A 85 0.55 23.49 -30.47
N ALA A 86 1.42 22.54 -30.12
CA ALA A 86 1.20 21.12 -30.36
C ALA A 86 0.00 20.56 -29.54
N ASN A 87 -0.12 20.96 -28.26
CA ASN A 87 -1.27 20.58 -27.45
C ASN A 87 -2.58 21.14 -28.02
N ILE A 88 -2.61 22.43 -28.39
CA ILE A 88 -3.81 23.06 -28.96
C ILE A 88 -4.22 22.36 -30.26
N GLU A 89 -3.26 22.03 -31.12
CA GLU A 89 -3.53 21.35 -32.39
C GLU A 89 -4.11 19.94 -32.16
N ASP A 90 -3.55 19.18 -31.22
CA ASP A 90 -4.09 17.87 -30.85
C ASP A 90 -5.53 17.96 -30.34
N PHE A 91 -5.82 18.94 -29.50
CA PHE A 91 -7.16 19.11 -28.93
C PHE A 91 -8.19 19.43 -30.03
N LYS A 92 -7.84 20.34 -30.95
CA LYS A 92 -8.67 20.67 -32.11
C LYS A 92 -8.88 19.47 -33.02
N ARG A 93 -7.82 18.72 -33.31
CA ARG A 93 -7.88 17.51 -34.13
C ARG A 93 -8.75 16.41 -33.53
N ALA A 94 -8.83 16.33 -32.20
CA ALA A 94 -9.74 15.44 -31.50
C ALA A 94 -11.20 15.96 -31.42
N GLY A 95 -11.50 17.12 -32.01
CA GLY A 95 -12.84 17.70 -32.10
C GLY A 95 -13.21 18.66 -30.97
N ALA A 96 -12.31 18.94 -30.02
CA ALA A 96 -12.58 19.89 -28.95
C ALA A 96 -12.54 21.34 -29.48
N ARG A 97 -13.43 22.19 -28.95
CA ARG A 97 -13.39 23.64 -29.22
C ARG A 97 -12.41 24.28 -28.26
N VAL A 98 -11.35 24.90 -28.77
CA VAL A 98 -10.30 25.50 -27.91
C VAL A 98 -10.46 27.01 -27.84
N ASP A 99 -10.64 27.53 -26.63
CA ASP A 99 -10.62 28.95 -26.27
C ASP A 99 -9.37 29.21 -25.42
N TYR A 100 -8.40 29.94 -25.96
CA TYR A 100 -7.16 30.27 -25.26
C TYR A 100 -7.23 31.67 -24.68
N ARG A 101 -7.12 31.80 -23.34
CA ARG A 101 -7.16 33.09 -22.65
C ARG A 101 -5.87 33.38 -21.89
N VAL A 102 -5.44 34.62 -21.98
CA VAL A 102 -4.27 35.11 -21.26
C VAL A 102 -4.73 35.77 -19.97
N ALA A 103 -4.28 35.24 -18.83
CA ALA A 103 -4.55 35.84 -17.53
C ALA A 103 -3.43 35.49 -16.54
N ASP A 104 -3.10 36.43 -15.67
CA ASP A 104 -2.30 36.14 -14.48
C ASP A 104 -3.22 35.80 -13.32
N VAL A 105 -3.21 34.54 -12.91
CA VAL A 105 -4.08 34.03 -11.87
C VAL A 105 -3.67 34.44 -10.45
N THR A 106 -2.52 35.11 -10.30
CA THR A 106 -2.12 35.75 -9.04
C THR A 106 -2.85 37.07 -8.80
N GLN A 107 -3.56 37.60 -9.81
CA GLN A 107 -4.26 38.88 -9.72
C GLN A 107 -5.78 38.66 -9.66
N GLU A 108 -6.40 39.04 -8.54
CA GLU A 108 -7.83 38.77 -8.29
C GLU A 108 -8.74 39.33 -9.40
N GLU A 109 -8.54 40.60 -9.78
CA GLU A 109 -9.36 41.24 -10.82
C GLU A 109 -9.19 40.58 -12.19
N ALA A 110 -8.01 40.02 -12.50
CA ALA A 110 -7.80 39.25 -13.72
C ALA A 110 -8.59 37.93 -13.70
N VAL A 111 -8.62 37.22 -12.56
CA VAL A 111 -9.40 35.98 -12.39
C VAL A 111 -10.90 36.26 -12.47
N LYS A 112 -11.36 37.34 -11.84
CA LYS A 112 -12.76 37.79 -11.91
C LYS A 112 -13.17 38.14 -13.34
N ALA A 113 -12.35 38.91 -14.06
CA ALA A 113 -12.61 39.26 -15.45
C ALA A 113 -12.61 38.02 -16.37
N LEU A 114 -11.67 37.10 -16.14
CA LEU A 114 -11.58 35.82 -16.85
C LEU A 114 -12.85 34.97 -16.68
N ILE A 115 -13.23 34.69 -15.44
CA ILE A 115 -14.40 33.85 -15.13
C ILE A 115 -15.69 34.53 -15.63
N GLY A 116 -15.83 35.84 -15.39
CA GLY A 116 -16.96 36.61 -15.90
C GLY A 116 -17.04 36.57 -17.43
N GLY A 117 -15.92 36.65 -18.13
CA GLY A 117 -15.84 36.47 -19.58
C GLY A 117 -16.28 35.09 -20.04
N ILE A 118 -15.84 34.03 -19.38
CA ILE A 118 -16.22 32.66 -19.74
C ILE A 118 -17.74 32.47 -19.59
N TYR A 119 -18.34 32.96 -18.51
CA TYR A 119 -19.80 32.90 -18.35
C TYR A 119 -20.55 33.76 -19.36
N ARG A 120 -20.00 34.89 -19.81
CA ARG A 120 -20.63 35.68 -20.88
C ARG A 120 -20.57 34.96 -22.23
N ASP A 121 -19.43 34.37 -22.56
CA ASP A 121 -19.18 33.82 -23.89
C ASP A 121 -19.74 32.40 -24.06
N HIS A 122 -19.74 31.61 -22.98
CA HIS A 122 -20.14 30.19 -23.01
C HIS A 122 -21.34 29.86 -22.12
N GLY A 123 -21.75 30.77 -21.22
CA GLY A 123 -22.91 30.59 -20.34
C GLY A 123 -22.69 29.67 -19.13
N ARG A 124 -21.62 28.86 -19.11
CA ARG A 124 -21.40 27.79 -18.13
C ARG A 124 -19.92 27.48 -17.91
N ILE A 125 -19.62 26.85 -16.77
CA ILE A 125 -18.36 26.16 -16.46
C ILE A 125 -18.75 24.87 -15.74
N ASP A 126 -18.45 23.73 -16.35
CA ASP A 126 -18.86 22.40 -15.85
C ASP A 126 -17.74 21.72 -15.06
N ALA A 127 -16.51 21.92 -15.50
CA ALA A 127 -15.33 21.38 -14.84
C ALA A 127 -14.20 22.40 -14.75
N VAL A 128 -13.45 22.35 -13.66
CA VAL A 128 -12.25 23.15 -13.44
C VAL A 128 -11.07 22.25 -13.15
N LEU A 129 -9.98 22.40 -13.90
CA LEU A 129 -8.69 21.81 -13.62
C LEU A 129 -7.72 22.94 -13.27
N HIS A 130 -7.21 22.93 -12.04
CA HIS A 130 -6.27 23.93 -11.58
C HIS A 130 -4.90 23.32 -11.35
N GLY A 131 -4.01 23.47 -12.34
CA GLY A 131 -2.61 23.06 -12.24
C GLY A 131 -1.64 24.24 -12.30
N ALA A 132 -2.08 25.45 -11.93
CA ALA A 132 -1.13 26.54 -11.75
C ALA A 132 -0.20 26.22 -10.58
N GLY A 133 1.10 26.35 -10.83
CA GLY A 133 2.12 26.13 -9.82
C GLY A 133 3.48 26.47 -10.38
N ILE A 134 4.37 26.91 -9.50
CA ILE A 134 5.79 27.07 -9.78
C ILE A 134 6.57 26.38 -8.67
N ILE A 135 7.80 25.99 -8.98
CA ILE A 135 8.74 25.38 -8.05
C ILE A 135 10.00 26.26 -8.06
N GLU A 136 10.42 26.73 -6.89
CA GLU A 136 11.65 27.51 -6.70
C GLU A 136 12.55 26.85 -5.65
N ASP A 137 12.94 25.59 -5.86
CA ASP A 137 13.59 24.75 -4.84
C ASP A 137 14.83 25.40 -4.22
N ARG A 138 14.83 25.46 -2.89
CA ARG A 138 15.95 25.97 -2.11
C ARG A 138 15.79 25.59 -0.63
N LEU A 139 16.90 25.37 0.07
CA LEU A 139 16.85 25.21 1.53
C LEU A 139 16.22 26.45 2.18
N LEU A 140 15.45 26.23 3.25
CA LEU A 140 14.70 27.28 3.94
C LEU A 140 15.58 28.48 4.32
N ILE A 141 16.80 28.22 4.80
CA ILE A 141 17.81 29.23 5.17
C ILE A 141 18.27 30.14 4.02
N HIS A 142 17.96 29.78 2.77
CA HIS A 142 18.34 30.54 1.58
C HIS A 142 17.13 31.02 0.78
N LYS A 143 15.90 30.72 1.22
CA LYS A 143 14.67 31.23 0.60
C LYS A 143 14.54 32.72 0.89
N THR A 144 14.04 33.47 -0.09
CA THR A 144 13.68 34.88 0.08
C THR A 144 12.16 35.00 0.25
N PRO A 145 11.67 36.04 0.96
CA PRO A 145 10.22 36.29 1.07
C PRO A 145 9.53 36.34 -0.29
N ASP A 146 10.10 37.03 -1.28
CA ASP A 146 9.50 37.13 -2.62
C ASP A 146 9.40 35.77 -3.34
N SER A 147 10.35 34.86 -3.10
CA SER A 147 10.31 33.50 -3.65
C SER A 147 9.15 32.72 -3.06
N ILE A 148 8.97 32.82 -1.74
CA ILE A 148 7.86 32.19 -1.01
C ILE A 148 6.53 32.76 -1.51
N SER A 149 6.37 34.08 -1.56
CA SER A 149 5.14 34.73 -2.05
C SER A 149 4.80 34.24 -3.46
N ARG A 150 5.73 34.28 -4.42
CA ARG A 150 5.44 33.81 -5.79
C ARG A 150 4.92 32.36 -5.83
N VAL A 151 5.48 31.45 -5.03
CA VAL A 151 5.04 30.04 -4.97
C VAL A 151 3.63 29.95 -4.36
N MET A 152 3.40 30.68 -3.27
CA MET A 152 2.12 30.71 -2.56
C MET A 152 1.02 31.35 -3.41
N ASP A 153 1.23 32.58 -3.90
CA ASP A 153 0.25 33.38 -4.66
C ASP A 153 -0.20 32.63 -5.93
N THR A 154 0.73 31.94 -6.60
CA THR A 154 0.43 31.18 -7.82
C THR A 154 -0.59 30.06 -7.59
N LYS A 155 -0.65 29.50 -6.38
CA LYS A 155 -1.37 28.25 -6.09
C LYS A 155 -2.48 28.43 -5.06
N VAL A 156 -2.22 29.13 -3.97
CA VAL A 156 -3.16 29.39 -2.88
C VAL A 156 -4.12 30.51 -3.26
N ASP A 157 -3.62 31.69 -3.60
CA ASP A 157 -4.47 32.85 -3.90
C ASP A 157 -5.31 32.61 -5.15
N SER A 158 -4.70 32.06 -6.20
CA SER A 158 -5.42 31.68 -7.41
C SER A 158 -6.55 30.67 -7.13
N THR A 159 -6.35 29.71 -6.22
CA THR A 159 -7.41 28.78 -5.77
C THR A 159 -8.53 29.52 -5.05
N LEU A 160 -8.20 30.43 -4.14
CA LEU A 160 -9.19 31.25 -3.41
C LEU A 160 -10.02 32.11 -4.37
N PHE A 161 -9.38 32.74 -5.37
CA PHE A 161 -10.07 33.54 -6.38
C PHE A 161 -11.02 32.68 -7.23
N LEU A 162 -10.58 31.50 -7.67
CA LEU A 162 -11.45 30.55 -8.39
C LEU A 162 -12.69 30.20 -7.54
N MET A 163 -12.49 29.78 -6.28
CA MET A 163 -13.59 29.41 -5.38
C MET A 163 -14.57 30.55 -5.13
N ARG A 164 -14.09 31.80 -5.14
CA ARG A 164 -14.89 33.02 -4.93
C ARG A 164 -15.79 33.36 -6.12
N TYR A 165 -15.30 33.19 -7.35
CA TYR A 165 -15.97 33.70 -8.55
C TYR A 165 -16.68 32.63 -9.39
N LEU A 166 -16.43 31.35 -9.14
CA LEU A 166 -17.18 30.27 -9.78
C LEU A 166 -18.64 30.26 -9.29
N ARG A 167 -19.59 30.14 -10.24
CA ARG A 167 -20.99 29.87 -9.94
C ARG A 167 -21.11 28.42 -9.49
N ARG A 168 -21.80 28.21 -8.37
CA ARG A 168 -22.02 26.87 -7.80
C ARG A 168 -22.99 26.08 -8.69
N GLU A 169 -23.96 26.80 -9.26
CA GLU A 169 -24.92 26.24 -10.20
C GLU A 169 -24.22 25.82 -11.50
N GLY A 170 -24.24 24.51 -11.77
CA GLY A 170 -23.70 23.95 -13.02
C GLY A 170 -22.29 23.36 -12.88
N LEU A 171 -21.51 23.74 -11.87
CA LEU A 171 -20.21 23.11 -11.61
C LEU A 171 -20.39 21.65 -11.17
N LYS A 172 -19.79 20.72 -11.93
CA LYS A 172 -19.86 19.28 -11.67
C LYS A 172 -18.57 18.74 -11.07
N PHE A 173 -17.42 19.27 -11.50
CA PHE A 173 -16.13 18.75 -11.11
C PHE A 173 -15.08 19.84 -10.94
N MET A 174 -14.27 19.76 -9.88
CA MET A 174 -13.12 20.65 -9.67
C MET A 174 -11.94 19.84 -9.18
N ALA A 175 -10.92 19.69 -10.02
CA ALA A 175 -9.67 19.05 -9.66
C ALA A 175 -8.59 20.09 -9.39
N LEU A 176 -8.12 20.13 -8.15
CA LEU A 176 -6.98 20.92 -7.72
C LEU A 176 -5.75 20.02 -7.76
N PHE A 177 -4.80 20.32 -8.64
CA PHE A 177 -3.61 19.49 -8.79
C PHE A 177 -2.63 19.85 -7.69
N THR A 178 -2.56 19.06 -6.63
CA THR A 178 -1.62 19.22 -5.53
C THR A 178 -0.44 18.26 -5.70
N SER A 179 0.30 17.96 -4.64
CA SER A 179 1.49 17.11 -4.71
C SER A 179 1.68 16.35 -3.41
N VAL A 180 2.21 15.12 -3.50
CA VAL A 180 2.66 14.36 -2.32
C VAL A 180 3.67 15.12 -1.45
N ALA A 181 4.40 16.08 -2.02
CA ALA A 181 5.28 16.97 -1.26
C ALA A 181 4.50 17.83 -0.25
N GLY A 182 3.22 18.14 -0.49
CA GLY A 182 2.36 18.83 0.47
C GLY A 182 2.14 18.02 1.73
N ARG A 183 1.87 16.72 1.58
CA ARG A 183 1.53 15.82 2.68
C ARG A 183 2.75 15.27 3.43
N PHE A 184 3.79 14.90 2.70
CA PHE A 184 4.98 14.21 3.25
C PHE A 184 6.22 15.10 3.33
N GLY A 185 6.13 16.33 2.81
CA GLY A 185 7.27 17.22 2.68
C GLY A 185 8.26 16.78 1.61
N ASN A 186 9.12 17.70 1.19
CA ASN A 186 10.32 17.37 0.44
C ASN A 186 11.43 18.38 0.76
N ARG A 187 12.68 17.92 0.77
CA ARG A 187 13.81 18.77 1.13
C ARG A 187 13.98 19.87 0.09
N GLY A 188 14.01 21.12 0.55
CA GLY A 188 14.13 22.30 -0.30
C GLY A 188 12.80 22.82 -0.88
N GLN A 189 11.68 22.20 -0.53
CA GLN A 189 10.34 22.53 -1.05
C GLN A 189 9.39 23.02 0.04
N SER A 190 9.87 23.75 1.06
CA SER A 190 9.06 24.11 2.24
C SER A 190 7.82 24.95 1.88
N ASP A 191 7.97 25.94 1.01
CA ASP A 191 6.88 26.80 0.53
C ASP A 191 5.96 26.06 -0.46
N TYR A 192 6.53 25.26 -1.36
CA TYR A 192 5.76 24.43 -2.27
C TYR A 192 4.90 23.39 -1.53
N ALA A 193 5.47 22.72 -0.52
CA ALA A 193 4.73 21.81 0.35
C ALA A 193 3.60 22.54 1.07
N THR A 194 3.89 23.70 1.66
CA THR A 194 2.90 24.53 2.36
C THR A 194 1.75 24.95 1.42
N ALA A 195 2.06 25.43 0.21
CA ALA A 195 1.07 25.84 -0.77
C ALA A 195 0.14 24.68 -1.17
N ASN A 196 0.69 23.49 -1.40
CA ASN A 196 -0.09 22.32 -1.76
C ASN A 196 -0.98 21.83 -0.61
N GLU A 197 -0.47 21.80 0.62
CA GLU A 197 -1.26 21.40 1.79
C GLU A 197 -2.38 22.38 2.10
N ILE A 198 -2.15 23.69 1.96
CA ILE A 198 -3.23 24.68 2.08
C ILE A 198 -4.31 24.41 1.04
N VAL A 199 -3.94 24.12 -0.21
CA VAL A 199 -4.91 23.78 -1.25
C VAL A 199 -5.67 22.48 -0.94
N ASN A 200 -5.03 21.47 -0.34
CA ASN A 200 -5.73 20.26 0.15
C ASN A 200 -6.84 20.64 1.14
N ARG A 201 -6.55 21.52 2.11
CA ARG A 201 -7.53 21.98 3.11
C ARG A 201 -8.62 22.87 2.50
N LEU A 202 -8.26 23.74 1.55
CA LEU A 202 -9.23 24.56 0.83
C LEU A 202 -10.18 23.69 0.00
N ALA A 203 -9.69 22.62 -0.63
CA ALA A 203 -10.52 21.67 -1.36
C ALA A 203 -11.55 21.02 -0.43
N TRP A 204 -11.09 20.54 0.73
CA TRP A 204 -11.96 19.95 1.76
C TRP A 204 -13.03 20.95 2.20
N PHE A 205 -12.65 22.17 2.55
CA PHE A 205 -13.59 23.23 2.92
C PHE A 205 -14.60 23.52 1.80
N TYR A 206 -14.14 23.63 0.56
CA TYR A 206 -14.99 23.97 -0.57
C TYR A 206 -15.96 22.85 -0.95
N GLN A 207 -15.54 21.58 -0.92
CA GLN A 207 -16.43 20.43 -1.12
C GLN A 207 -17.62 20.48 -0.15
N HIS A 208 -17.35 20.72 1.13
CA HIS A 208 -18.38 20.76 2.16
C HIS A 208 -19.33 21.95 1.99
N SER A 209 -18.95 22.97 1.22
CA SER A 209 -19.80 24.13 0.89
C SER A 209 -20.66 23.96 -0.36
N LEU A 210 -20.37 22.97 -1.22
CA LEU A 210 -21.01 22.77 -2.54
C LEU A 210 -22.08 21.66 -2.58
N GLY A 211 -22.17 20.84 -1.54
CA GLY A 211 -23.11 19.71 -1.47
C GLY A 211 -22.72 18.55 -2.42
N PRO A 212 -23.54 17.48 -2.49
CA PRO A 212 -23.16 16.24 -3.17
C PRO A 212 -23.24 16.30 -4.70
N ALA A 213 -23.83 17.35 -5.28
CA ALA A 213 -24.00 17.50 -6.73
C ALA A 213 -22.72 17.92 -7.47
N THR A 214 -21.69 18.33 -6.72
CA THR A 214 -20.38 18.75 -7.23
C THR A 214 -19.30 17.93 -6.53
N LYS A 215 -18.33 17.42 -7.29
CA LYS A 215 -17.12 16.82 -6.72
C LYS A 215 -15.94 17.79 -6.85
N VAL A 216 -15.31 18.08 -5.72
CA VAL A 216 -14.03 18.77 -5.58
C VAL A 216 -13.03 17.75 -5.10
N VAL A 217 -11.87 17.69 -5.74
CA VAL A 217 -10.80 16.78 -5.36
C VAL A 217 -9.45 17.51 -5.41
N ALA A 218 -8.69 17.42 -4.33
CA ALA A 218 -7.28 17.76 -4.27
C ALA A 218 -6.47 16.49 -4.52
N ILE A 219 -5.75 16.48 -5.63
CA ILE A 219 -5.00 15.29 -6.07
C ILE A 219 -3.52 15.51 -5.76
N ASN A 220 -3.05 14.82 -4.72
CA ASN A 220 -1.64 14.79 -4.34
C ASN A 220 -0.89 13.89 -5.32
N TRP A 221 -0.43 14.47 -6.43
CA TRP A 221 0.27 13.74 -7.46
C TRP A 221 1.68 13.31 -7.01
N ASN A 222 2.01 12.04 -7.26
CA ASN A 222 3.40 11.60 -7.43
C ASN A 222 4.06 12.31 -8.62
N PRO A 223 5.39 12.24 -8.76
CA PRO A 223 6.08 12.63 -9.98
C PRO A 223 5.43 12.03 -11.23
N TRP A 224 5.18 12.85 -12.23
CA TRP A 224 4.77 12.38 -13.55
C TRP A 224 6.02 12.14 -14.40
N ALA A 225 5.99 11.08 -15.20
CA ALA A 225 6.89 10.94 -16.33
C ALA A 225 6.62 12.05 -17.38
N GLY A 226 7.43 12.09 -18.43
CA GLY A 226 7.21 13.03 -19.55
C GLY A 226 5.80 12.93 -20.11
N THR A 227 5.19 14.08 -20.41
CA THR A 227 3.87 14.23 -21.05
C THR A 227 3.97 14.06 -22.57
N THR A 228 2.84 14.08 -23.28
CA THR A 228 2.79 13.89 -24.75
C THR A 228 3.73 14.83 -25.50
N HIS A 229 3.83 16.10 -25.09
CA HIS A 229 4.66 17.12 -25.77
C HIS A 229 5.70 17.82 -24.86
N GLY A 230 5.77 17.45 -23.58
CA GLY A 230 6.60 18.14 -22.58
C GLY A 230 7.32 17.16 -21.66
N GLN A 231 8.49 17.54 -21.15
CA GLN A 231 9.36 16.66 -20.35
C GLN A 231 8.92 16.48 -18.88
N GLY A 232 7.84 17.12 -18.43
CA GLY A 232 7.41 17.14 -17.03
C GLY A 232 8.17 18.18 -16.20
N MET A 233 7.84 18.29 -14.89
CA MET A 233 8.46 19.25 -13.96
C MET A 233 9.63 18.66 -13.16
N VAL A 234 9.88 17.35 -13.27
CA VAL A 234 10.85 16.62 -12.45
C VAL A 234 12.09 16.32 -13.28
N THR A 235 13.26 16.65 -12.75
CA THR A 235 14.53 16.34 -13.44
C THR A 235 14.84 14.85 -13.35
N PRO A 236 15.63 14.27 -14.28
CA PRO A 236 16.05 12.86 -14.19
C PRO A 236 16.77 12.50 -12.88
N GLU A 237 17.43 13.47 -12.24
CA GLU A 237 18.06 13.26 -10.94
C GLU A 237 17.02 13.14 -9.82
N VAL A 238 16.06 14.05 -9.75
CA VAL A 238 14.99 14.02 -8.75
C VAL A 238 14.11 12.78 -8.94
N GLN A 239 13.86 12.39 -10.19
CA GLN A 239 13.19 11.14 -10.56
C GLN A 239 13.86 9.92 -9.90
N ARG A 240 15.18 9.78 -10.05
CA ARG A 240 15.96 8.68 -9.44
C ARG A 240 15.90 8.70 -7.91
N GLN A 241 15.86 9.87 -7.29
CA GLN A 241 15.74 9.99 -5.84
C GLN A 241 14.38 9.51 -5.33
N PHE A 242 13.30 9.78 -6.07
CA PHE A 242 11.97 9.27 -5.75
C PHE A 242 11.90 7.74 -5.92
N GLU A 243 12.43 7.21 -7.02
CA GLU A 243 12.50 5.77 -7.26
C GLU A 243 13.30 5.04 -6.17
N ALA A 244 14.41 5.61 -5.71
CA ALA A 244 15.21 5.06 -4.61
C ALA A 244 14.45 5.01 -3.26
N ARG A 245 13.39 5.81 -3.10
CA ARG A 245 12.50 5.82 -1.93
C ARG A 245 11.23 4.97 -2.15
N GLY A 246 11.14 4.26 -3.28
CA GLY A 246 9.97 3.46 -3.64
C GLY A 246 8.79 4.28 -4.20
N VAL A 247 8.98 5.58 -4.48
CA VAL A 247 7.96 6.45 -5.08
C VAL A 247 8.02 6.30 -6.59
N LYS A 248 7.03 5.62 -7.17
CA LYS A 248 6.96 5.38 -8.62
C LYS A 248 6.37 6.59 -9.34
N SER A 249 6.88 6.80 -10.56
CA SER A 249 6.35 7.81 -11.47
C SER A 249 5.05 7.40 -12.13
N ILE A 250 4.21 8.38 -12.37
CA ILE A 250 2.93 8.23 -13.07
C ILE A 250 3.15 8.36 -14.57
N SER A 251 2.69 7.38 -15.34
CA SER A 251 2.65 7.51 -16.79
C SER A 251 1.52 8.48 -17.21
N PRO A 252 1.66 9.22 -18.33
CA PRO A 252 0.62 10.11 -18.82
C PRO A 252 -0.75 9.44 -18.95
N GLU A 253 -0.77 8.22 -19.48
CA GLU A 253 -2.00 7.44 -19.65
C GLU A 253 -2.66 7.10 -18.32
N ALA A 254 -1.89 6.62 -17.34
CA ALA A 254 -2.42 6.29 -16.02
C ALA A 254 -2.99 7.53 -15.32
N GLY A 255 -2.30 8.66 -15.39
CA GLY A 255 -2.77 9.92 -14.80
C GLY A 255 -4.04 10.45 -15.46
N ARG A 256 -4.15 10.38 -16.79
CA ARG A 256 -5.39 10.70 -17.53
C ARG A 256 -6.56 9.83 -17.10
N LEU A 257 -6.34 8.51 -17.06
CA LEU A 257 -7.38 7.55 -16.72
C LEU A 257 -7.83 7.70 -15.26
N PHE A 258 -6.89 7.90 -14.34
CA PHE A 258 -7.19 8.17 -12.93
C PHE A 258 -8.10 9.39 -12.79
N LEU A 259 -7.71 10.52 -13.39
CA LEU A 259 -8.49 11.75 -13.28
C LEU A 259 -9.89 11.62 -13.89
N LEU A 260 -10.02 10.91 -15.01
CA LEU A 260 -11.32 10.63 -15.60
C LEU A 260 -12.18 9.78 -14.66
N LYS A 261 -11.62 8.72 -14.07
CA LYS A 261 -12.34 7.87 -13.11
C LYS A 261 -12.77 8.66 -11.87
N GLU A 262 -11.92 9.55 -11.36
CA GLU A 262 -12.27 10.46 -10.26
C GLU A 262 -13.48 11.34 -10.61
N CYS A 263 -13.53 11.85 -11.85
CA CYS A 263 -14.65 12.66 -12.31
C CYS A 263 -15.95 11.86 -12.50
N LEU A 264 -15.86 10.59 -12.91
CA LEU A 264 -17.02 9.79 -13.31
C LEU A 264 -17.62 8.95 -12.18
N TYR A 265 -16.78 8.42 -11.29
CA TYR A 265 -17.17 7.31 -10.41
C TYR A 265 -16.89 7.56 -8.93
N ALA A 266 -15.94 8.43 -8.60
CA ALA A 266 -15.51 8.57 -7.22
C ALA A 266 -16.52 9.38 -6.37
N PRO A 267 -16.76 8.99 -5.12
CA PRO A 267 -17.76 9.64 -4.26
C PRO A 267 -17.33 11.07 -3.88
N PRO A 268 -18.26 12.04 -3.75
CA PRO A 268 -17.94 13.42 -3.37
C PRO A 268 -17.31 13.57 -1.97
N GLY A 269 -17.44 12.57 -1.10
CA GLY A 269 -16.85 12.59 0.24
C GLY A 269 -15.34 12.39 0.28
N GLU A 270 -14.75 11.83 -0.78
CA GLU A 270 -13.30 11.63 -0.92
C GLU A 270 -12.69 12.84 -1.62
N VAL A 271 -12.18 13.79 -0.83
CA VAL A 271 -11.69 15.09 -1.32
C VAL A 271 -10.19 15.11 -1.49
N GLU A 272 -9.43 14.59 -0.54
CA GLU A 272 -7.97 14.55 -0.62
C GLU A 272 -7.55 13.14 -1.01
N VAL A 273 -6.91 13.01 -2.17
CA VAL A 273 -6.47 11.71 -2.70
C VAL A 273 -4.99 11.76 -3.03
N ILE A 274 -4.29 10.65 -2.82
CA ILE A 274 -2.92 10.47 -3.30
C ILE A 274 -2.98 9.67 -4.60
N ALA A 275 -2.41 10.24 -5.66
CA ALA A 275 -2.36 9.58 -6.96
C ALA A 275 -0.93 9.15 -7.25
N GLY A 276 -0.67 7.85 -7.08
CA GLY A 276 0.59 7.20 -7.43
C GLY A 276 1.04 6.17 -6.39
N ASP A 277 1.95 5.29 -6.81
CA ASP A 277 2.39 4.14 -6.02
C ASP A 277 3.65 4.47 -5.20
N ALA A 278 3.55 4.34 -3.88
CA ALA A 278 4.66 4.32 -2.93
C ALA A 278 4.17 3.73 -1.59
N PRO A 279 5.06 3.38 -0.64
CA PRO A 279 4.67 2.88 0.68
C PRO A 279 4.24 4.04 1.60
N TRP A 280 3.22 4.80 1.20
CA TRP A 280 2.81 6.05 1.83
C TRP A 280 2.40 5.85 3.29
N GLU A 281 1.75 4.74 3.63
CA GLU A 281 1.33 4.38 4.98
C GLU A 281 2.54 4.15 5.89
N ALA A 282 3.59 3.51 5.36
CA ALA A 282 4.85 3.29 6.08
C ALA A 282 5.69 4.58 6.21
N ILE A 283 5.48 5.56 5.33
CA ILE A 283 6.09 6.89 5.42
C ILE A 283 5.31 7.73 6.45
N GLU A 284 3.98 7.71 6.37
CA GLU A 284 3.09 8.44 7.28
C GLU A 284 3.32 8.04 8.73
N SER A 285 3.44 6.74 9.00
CA SER A 285 3.69 6.20 10.35
C SER A 285 4.99 6.71 10.98
N LYS A 286 5.95 7.20 10.17
CA LYS A 286 7.22 7.77 10.64
C LYS A 286 7.16 9.29 10.84
N VAL A 287 6.34 10.00 10.06
CA VAL A 287 6.30 11.47 10.02
C VAL A 287 5.25 12.05 10.98
N PHE A 288 4.10 11.41 11.08
CA PHE A 288 3.06 11.74 12.05
C PHE A 288 2.81 10.54 12.94
N PRO A 289 3.72 10.22 13.89
CA PRO A 289 3.31 9.44 15.02
C PRO A 289 2.27 10.29 15.75
N LEU A 290 0.98 10.06 15.50
CA LEU A 290 -0.07 10.50 16.40
C LEU A 290 0.41 10.14 17.80
N PRO A 291 0.41 11.06 18.79
CA PRO A 291 0.84 10.72 20.13
C PRO A 291 0.07 9.47 20.54
N ASP A 292 0.83 8.39 20.68
CA ASP A 292 0.26 7.07 20.89
C ASP A 292 -0.65 7.16 22.11
N ALA A 293 -1.87 6.64 21.99
CA ALA A 293 -2.74 6.57 23.15
C ALA A 293 -1.98 5.83 24.27
N PRO A 294 -2.10 6.26 25.54
CA PRO A 294 -1.44 5.58 26.66
C PRO A 294 -1.63 4.07 26.59
N GLY A 295 -0.53 3.32 26.72
CA GLY A 295 -0.52 1.86 26.63
C GLY A 295 -0.38 1.27 25.23
N THR A 296 -0.17 2.08 24.18
CA THR A 296 0.13 1.54 22.84
C THR A 296 1.44 0.75 22.83
N ILE A 297 1.43 -0.41 22.17
CA ILE A 297 2.56 -1.33 22.08
C ILE A 297 3.34 -1.03 20.79
N ARG A 298 4.59 -0.59 20.96
CA ARG A 298 5.57 -0.33 19.88
C ARG A 298 6.87 -1.12 20.05
N ASP A 299 6.91 -2.01 21.03
CA ASP A 299 8.10 -2.78 21.34
C ASP A 299 8.39 -3.75 20.18
N PRO A 300 9.52 -3.61 19.47
CA PRO A 300 9.85 -4.43 18.30
C PRO A 300 10.06 -5.90 18.67
N ARG A 301 10.16 -6.22 19.97
CA ARG A 301 10.14 -7.60 20.45
C ARG A 301 8.77 -8.25 20.23
N PHE A 302 7.66 -7.52 20.05
CA PHE A 302 6.32 -8.08 19.92
C PHE A 302 5.62 -7.65 18.62
N PRO A 303 6.14 -8.08 17.45
CA PRO A 303 5.63 -7.61 16.16
C PRO A 303 4.14 -7.89 15.93
N LEU A 304 3.61 -9.01 16.42
CA LEU A 304 2.17 -9.30 16.27
C LEU A 304 1.29 -8.41 17.15
N LEU A 305 1.86 -7.72 18.13
CA LEU A 305 1.15 -6.81 19.03
C LEU A 305 1.29 -5.34 18.62
N GLU A 306 2.04 -5.04 17.57
CA GLU A 306 2.28 -3.67 17.12
C GLU A 306 0.96 -2.93 16.86
N GLY A 307 0.86 -1.71 17.41
CA GLY A 307 -0.36 -0.89 17.34
C GLY A 307 -1.48 -1.33 18.29
N GLY A 308 -1.31 -2.45 19.00
CA GLY A 308 -2.20 -2.88 20.08
C GLY A 308 -2.08 -2.00 21.32
N ARG A 309 -3.03 -2.12 22.25
CA ARG A 309 -3.10 -1.34 23.49
C ARG A 309 -3.16 -2.23 24.71
N LYS A 310 -2.17 -2.10 25.60
CA LYS A 310 -2.13 -2.77 26.90
C LYS A 310 -3.00 -2.00 27.91
N ARG A 311 -3.95 -2.71 28.54
CA ARG A 311 -4.83 -2.21 29.60
C ARG A 311 -4.85 -3.22 30.76
N GLY A 312 -3.98 -3.02 31.74
CA GLY A 312 -3.81 -3.99 32.84
C GLY A 312 -3.34 -5.35 32.30
N GLN A 313 -4.13 -6.39 32.56
CA GLN A 313 -3.88 -7.78 32.11
C GLN A 313 -4.58 -8.14 30.78
N ARG A 314 -4.84 -7.12 29.96
CA ARG A 314 -5.48 -7.26 28.64
C ARG A 314 -4.71 -6.49 27.59
N ILE A 315 -4.74 -6.99 26.35
CA ILE A 315 -4.23 -6.32 25.16
C ILE A 315 -5.33 -6.30 24.12
N GLU A 316 -5.70 -5.11 23.65
CA GLU A 316 -6.64 -4.94 22.54
C GLU A 316 -5.85 -4.64 21.26
N LYS A 317 -6.08 -5.37 20.18
CA LYS A 317 -5.41 -5.15 18.89
C LYS A 317 -6.43 -5.18 17.73
N PRO A 318 -6.46 -4.16 16.86
CA PRO A 318 -7.16 -4.27 15.58
C PRO A 318 -6.42 -5.26 14.66
N LEU A 319 -7.20 -6.07 13.94
CA LEU A 319 -6.75 -6.98 12.90
C LEU A 319 -7.50 -6.64 11.62
N ASP A 320 -6.76 -6.43 10.54
CA ASP A 320 -7.30 -6.27 9.20
C ASP A 320 -6.27 -6.73 8.16
N LEU A 321 -6.67 -6.81 6.89
CA LEU A 321 -5.80 -7.32 5.82
C LEU A 321 -4.69 -6.33 5.42
N VAL A 322 -4.75 -5.08 5.87
CA VAL A 322 -3.73 -4.06 5.60
C VAL A 322 -2.62 -4.14 6.65
N SER A 323 -2.98 -4.16 7.94
CA SER A 323 -2.01 -4.25 9.04
C SER A 323 -1.49 -5.66 9.27
N ASP A 324 -2.28 -6.69 8.94
CA ASP A 324 -1.97 -8.10 9.16
C ASP A 324 -2.11 -8.91 7.86
N PRO A 325 -1.35 -8.58 6.79
CA PRO A 325 -1.54 -9.13 5.44
C PRO A 325 -1.33 -10.64 5.35
N TYR A 326 -0.66 -11.26 6.33
CA TYR A 326 -0.55 -12.72 6.40
C TYR A 326 -1.92 -13.41 6.52
N LEU A 327 -2.94 -12.75 7.10
CA LEU A 327 -4.28 -13.31 7.25
C LEU A 327 -4.92 -13.60 5.89
N ASP A 328 -4.59 -12.79 4.89
CA ASP A 328 -5.05 -12.99 3.53
C ASP A 328 -4.56 -14.34 2.97
N HIS A 329 -3.39 -14.81 3.40
CA HIS A 329 -2.75 -16.03 2.90
C HIS A 329 -3.15 -17.30 3.67
N HIS A 330 -4.14 -17.22 4.55
CA HIS A 330 -4.70 -18.39 5.24
C HIS A 330 -6.23 -18.27 5.25
N ARG A 331 -6.86 -18.77 4.18
CA ARG A 331 -8.30 -18.69 3.93
C ARG A 331 -8.95 -20.07 3.98
N LEU A 332 -10.10 -20.18 4.64
CA LEU A 332 -10.95 -21.36 4.61
C LEU A 332 -12.25 -21.02 3.89
N ASP A 333 -12.56 -21.74 2.81
CA ASP A 333 -13.70 -21.44 1.93
C ASP A 333 -13.72 -19.96 1.49
N GLY A 334 -12.54 -19.41 1.17
CA GLY A 334 -12.36 -18.02 0.76
C GLY A 334 -12.39 -17.00 1.91
N VAL A 335 -12.64 -17.38 3.16
CA VAL A 335 -12.69 -16.46 4.31
C VAL A 335 -11.37 -16.47 5.08
N PRO A 336 -10.72 -15.31 5.30
CA PRO A 336 -9.52 -15.21 6.13
C PRO A 336 -9.79 -15.70 7.55
N VAL A 337 -8.88 -16.54 8.06
CA VAL A 337 -8.96 -17.08 9.42
C VAL A 337 -7.60 -17.05 10.07
N LEU A 338 -7.55 -16.68 11.34
CA LEU A 338 -6.31 -16.70 12.10
C LEU A 338 -5.85 -18.16 12.31
N PRO A 339 -4.66 -18.56 11.83
CA PRO A 339 -4.14 -19.92 12.02
C PRO A 339 -3.89 -20.25 13.50
N LEU A 340 -4.02 -21.52 13.88
CA LEU A 340 -3.65 -21.99 15.22
C LEU A 340 -2.17 -21.71 15.54
N ALA A 341 -1.29 -21.81 14.55
CA ALA A 341 0.13 -21.49 14.75
C ALA A 341 0.37 -20.01 15.07
N MET A 342 -0.37 -19.10 14.42
CA MET A 342 -0.34 -17.67 14.78
C MET A 342 -0.94 -17.43 16.17
N ALA A 343 -2.01 -18.14 16.53
CA ALA A 343 -2.59 -18.09 17.87
C ALA A 343 -1.56 -18.44 18.97
N CYS A 344 -0.74 -19.47 18.74
CA CYS A 344 0.37 -19.83 19.64
C CYS A 344 1.41 -18.71 19.79
N GLU A 345 1.75 -18.03 18.69
CA GLU A 345 2.70 -16.91 18.74
C GLU A 345 2.08 -15.68 19.43
N TYR A 346 0.79 -15.39 19.21
CA TYR A 346 0.05 -14.37 19.96
C TYR A 346 0.06 -14.66 21.46
N PHE A 347 -0.13 -15.91 21.89
CA PHE A 347 -0.01 -16.27 23.31
C PHE A 347 1.38 -16.01 23.85
N ALA A 348 2.42 -16.37 23.10
CA ALA A 348 3.80 -16.18 23.51
C ALA A 348 4.15 -14.68 23.67
N GLN A 349 3.86 -13.87 22.64
CA GLN A 349 4.14 -12.44 22.64
C GLN A 349 3.25 -11.70 23.64
N GLY A 350 1.96 -12.00 23.67
CA GLY A 350 0.99 -11.39 24.57
C GLY A 350 1.31 -11.68 26.02
N GLY A 351 1.55 -12.94 26.37
CA GLY A 351 1.89 -13.31 27.75
C GLY A 351 3.24 -12.75 28.20
N GLU A 352 4.24 -12.69 27.33
CA GLU A 352 5.53 -12.03 27.63
C GLU A 352 5.39 -10.51 27.75
N CYS A 353 4.55 -9.87 26.93
CA CYS A 353 4.25 -8.44 27.03
C CYS A 353 3.49 -8.09 28.33
N LEU A 354 2.62 -8.98 28.80
CA LEU A 354 1.85 -8.80 30.03
C LEU A 354 2.70 -9.03 31.28
N GLU A 355 3.41 -10.16 31.36
CA GLU A 355 4.16 -10.61 32.55
C GLU A 355 5.65 -10.23 32.56
N GLY A 356 6.21 -9.79 31.43
CA GLY A 356 7.63 -9.42 31.31
C GLY A 356 8.62 -10.59 31.32
N GLN A 357 8.13 -11.84 31.30
CA GLN A 357 8.94 -13.05 31.24
C GLN A 357 8.66 -13.86 29.98
N ALA A 358 9.66 -14.56 29.45
CA ALA A 358 9.49 -15.39 28.26
C ALA A 358 8.63 -16.63 28.55
N ILE A 359 7.74 -16.96 27.62
CA ILE A 359 7.01 -18.23 27.62
C ILE A 359 7.84 -19.27 26.88
N HIS A 360 8.21 -20.35 27.57
CA HIS A 360 8.93 -21.46 26.94
C HIS A 360 8.00 -22.64 26.58
N THR A 361 6.80 -22.69 27.15
CA THR A 361 5.83 -23.76 26.89
C THR A 361 4.39 -23.26 26.96
N LEU A 362 3.59 -23.70 26.00
CA LEU A 362 2.14 -23.57 26.00
C LEU A 362 1.54 -24.97 26.19
N ASN A 363 0.76 -25.16 27.25
CA ASN A 363 0.01 -26.37 27.50
C ASN A 363 -1.46 -26.17 27.11
N ARG A 364 -2.15 -27.26 26.78
CA ARG A 364 -3.60 -27.30 26.52
C ARG A 364 -4.06 -26.20 25.55
N VAL A 365 -3.31 -25.98 24.47
CA VAL A 365 -3.72 -25.04 23.43
C VAL A 365 -4.97 -25.60 22.76
N GLN A 366 -6.03 -24.79 22.66
CA GLN A 366 -7.30 -25.21 22.10
C GLN A 366 -7.82 -24.16 21.13
N ARG A 367 -8.22 -24.60 19.93
CA ARG A 367 -9.10 -23.83 19.04
C ARG A 367 -10.53 -24.07 19.48
N LEU A 368 -11.22 -22.99 19.84
CA LEU A 368 -12.62 -23.00 20.25
C LEU A 368 -13.47 -22.54 19.07
N ALA A 369 -13.97 -21.31 19.09
CA ALA A 369 -14.74 -20.76 17.97
C ALA A 369 -13.87 -20.50 16.71
N GLY A 370 -12.56 -20.36 16.88
CA GLY A 370 -11.69 -19.78 15.85
C GLY A 370 -11.94 -18.29 15.68
N LEU A 371 -11.15 -17.64 14.83
CA LEU A 371 -11.29 -16.21 14.52
C LEU A 371 -11.31 -16.05 13.01
N ARG A 372 -12.45 -15.60 12.47
CA ARG A 372 -12.69 -15.28 11.06
C ARG A 372 -12.62 -13.77 10.89
N LEU A 373 -12.08 -13.29 9.78
CA LEU A 373 -12.13 -11.88 9.40
C LEU A 373 -13.02 -11.75 8.15
N GLU A 374 -14.07 -10.94 8.25
CA GLU A 374 -14.84 -10.51 7.08
C GLU A 374 -14.17 -9.27 6.46
N ASP A 375 -14.11 -8.17 7.21
CA ASP A 375 -13.35 -6.95 6.82
C ASP A 375 -12.24 -6.64 7.83
N SER A 376 -12.59 -6.64 9.12
CA SER A 376 -11.68 -6.41 10.24
C SER A 376 -12.20 -7.09 11.50
N ALA A 377 -11.33 -7.28 12.49
CA ALA A 377 -11.69 -7.80 13.81
C ALA A 377 -10.95 -7.02 14.89
N LYS A 378 -11.58 -6.86 16.07
CA LYS A 378 -10.89 -6.34 17.25
C LYS A 378 -10.57 -7.49 18.18
N LEU A 379 -9.31 -7.85 18.25
CA LEU A 379 -8.78 -8.89 19.12
C LEU A 379 -8.68 -8.35 20.55
N GLU A 380 -9.18 -9.11 21.52
CA GLU A 380 -8.80 -8.99 22.92
C GLU A 380 -8.01 -10.22 23.32
N LEU A 381 -6.75 -10.04 23.67
CA LEU A 381 -5.92 -11.03 24.36
C LEU A 381 -5.98 -10.75 25.86
N GLY A 382 -6.39 -11.75 26.63
CA GLY A 382 -6.54 -11.66 28.08
C GLY A 382 -5.75 -12.75 28.79
N MET A 383 -5.38 -12.45 30.03
CA MET A 383 -4.71 -13.39 30.92
C MET A 383 -5.43 -13.46 32.27
N ASP A 384 -5.56 -14.68 32.77
CA ASP A 384 -6.10 -15.00 34.10
C ASP A 384 -5.20 -16.05 34.77
N GLY A 385 -4.30 -15.60 35.64
CA GLY A 385 -3.21 -16.42 36.17
C GLY A 385 -2.37 -17.00 35.03
N LYS A 386 -2.31 -18.34 34.92
CA LYS A 386 -1.57 -19.03 33.86
C LYS A 386 -2.34 -19.18 32.55
N ARG A 387 -3.64 -18.90 32.56
CA ARG A 387 -4.50 -19.09 31.39
C ARG A 387 -4.41 -17.86 30.50
N LEU A 388 -4.10 -18.10 29.23
CA LEU A 388 -4.17 -17.12 28.16
C LEU A 388 -5.35 -17.44 27.26
N PHE A 389 -6.05 -16.41 26.79
CA PHE A 389 -7.12 -16.56 25.82
C PHE A 389 -7.16 -15.35 24.90
N PHE A 390 -7.74 -15.52 23.72
CA PHE A 390 -8.17 -14.37 22.96
C PHE A 390 -9.50 -14.59 22.28
N LYS A 391 -10.18 -13.49 21.98
CA LYS A 391 -11.48 -13.43 21.34
C LYS A 391 -11.61 -12.19 20.47
N GLU A 392 -12.56 -12.20 19.55
CA GLU A 392 -13.10 -10.94 19.07
C GLU A 392 -13.85 -10.26 20.23
N ILE A 393 -13.66 -8.95 20.43
CA ILE A 393 -14.25 -8.21 21.57
C ILE A 393 -15.77 -8.39 21.64
N SER A 394 -16.44 -8.39 20.48
CA SER A 394 -17.88 -8.61 20.33
C SER A 394 -18.34 -10.03 20.71
N ALA A 395 -17.43 -11.01 20.72
CA ALA A 395 -17.74 -12.41 20.94
C ALA A 395 -17.88 -12.75 22.43
N LYS A 396 -18.84 -13.65 22.71
CA LYS A 396 -19.09 -14.19 24.06
C LYS A 396 -18.08 -15.25 24.49
N ARG A 397 -17.57 -16.03 23.54
CA ARG A 397 -16.66 -17.16 23.80
C ARG A 397 -15.28 -16.87 23.23
N PRO A 398 -14.20 -17.38 23.86
CA PRO A 398 -12.88 -17.28 23.29
C PRO A 398 -12.77 -17.98 21.94
N ALA A 399 -11.98 -17.40 21.04
CA ALA A 399 -11.59 -18.03 19.79
C ALA A 399 -10.55 -19.13 20.04
N TYR A 400 -9.59 -18.84 20.93
CA TYR A 400 -8.51 -19.74 21.32
C TYR A 400 -8.16 -19.57 22.80
N GLN A 401 -7.58 -20.61 23.40
CA GLN A 401 -7.01 -20.56 24.74
C GLN A 401 -5.78 -21.46 24.90
N ALA A 402 -4.95 -21.17 25.90
CA ALA A 402 -3.80 -21.97 26.30
C ALA A 402 -3.44 -21.73 27.78
N GLU A 403 -2.56 -22.56 28.34
CA GLU A 403 -1.93 -22.35 29.65
C GLU A 403 -0.43 -22.11 29.45
N ALA A 404 0.10 -20.99 29.94
CA ALA A 404 1.50 -20.64 29.77
C ALA A 404 2.38 -21.15 30.92
N ALA A 405 3.60 -21.52 30.56
CA ALA A 405 4.72 -21.70 31.48
C ALA A 405 5.82 -20.70 31.13
N TRP A 406 6.07 -19.79 32.07
CA TRP A 406 7.10 -18.76 32.01
C TRP A 406 8.40 -19.24 32.65
N GLY A 407 9.51 -18.70 32.19
CA GLY A 407 10.82 -18.92 32.80
C GLY A 407 11.92 -19.04 31.76
N GLU A 408 13.06 -19.60 32.20
CA GLU A 408 14.19 -19.83 31.32
C GLU A 408 13.88 -20.85 30.23
N ILE A 409 14.27 -20.50 29.00
CA ILE A 409 14.08 -21.39 27.86
C ILE A 409 15.11 -22.52 27.97
N PRO A 410 14.68 -23.80 27.96
CA PRO A 410 15.58 -24.93 28.09
C PRO A 410 16.59 -24.98 26.92
N PRO A 411 17.81 -25.49 27.14
CA PRO A 411 18.79 -25.66 26.06
C PRO A 411 18.28 -26.63 25.01
N SER A 412 18.75 -26.48 23.76
CA SER A 412 18.40 -27.38 22.64
C SER A 412 19.13 -28.71 22.76
N PRO A 413 18.44 -29.84 23.04
CA PRO A 413 19.05 -31.16 23.03
C PRO A 413 19.31 -31.63 21.59
N LEU A 414 20.17 -32.63 21.41
CA LEU A 414 20.24 -33.36 20.14
C LEU A 414 18.89 -34.08 19.92
N ALA A 415 18.37 -33.97 18.71
CA ALA A 415 17.20 -34.73 18.31
C ALA A 415 17.56 -36.22 18.21
N GLY A 416 16.61 -37.09 18.57
CA GLY A 416 16.73 -38.52 18.33
C GLY A 416 16.88 -38.85 16.83
N PRO A 417 17.11 -40.11 16.46
CA PRO A 417 17.15 -40.50 15.06
C PRO A 417 15.82 -40.14 14.36
N PRO A 418 15.85 -39.79 13.06
CA PRO A 418 14.62 -39.58 12.30
C PRO A 418 13.78 -40.88 12.30
N PRO A 419 12.45 -40.78 12.27
CA PRO A 419 11.60 -41.96 12.20
C PRO A 419 11.91 -42.73 10.92
N HIS A 420 11.94 -44.06 11.01
CA HIS A 420 12.07 -44.93 9.83
C HIS A 420 10.77 -44.91 9.05
N ILE A 421 10.70 -44.04 8.04
CA ILE A 421 9.55 -43.88 7.15
C ILE A 421 9.96 -44.07 5.69
N ARG A 422 9.04 -44.59 4.87
CA ARG A 422 9.27 -44.81 3.43
C ARG A 422 9.55 -43.49 2.71
N ARG A 423 10.51 -43.47 1.78
CA ARG A 423 10.78 -42.29 0.92
C ARG A 423 9.53 -41.90 0.14
N SER A 424 9.25 -40.60 0.11
CA SER A 424 8.14 -40.02 -0.63
C SER A 424 8.57 -39.58 -2.03
N THR A 425 7.63 -39.60 -2.97
CA THR A 425 7.77 -39.00 -4.31
C THR A 425 6.82 -37.82 -4.50
N LEU A 426 6.15 -37.37 -3.43
CA LEU A 426 5.21 -36.25 -3.49
C LEU A 426 5.95 -34.94 -3.73
N ASP A 427 5.48 -34.18 -4.71
CA ASP A 427 5.95 -32.84 -5.00
C ASP A 427 5.18 -31.81 -4.13
N PRO A 428 5.87 -31.03 -3.28
CA PRO A 428 5.23 -30.01 -2.44
C PRO A 428 4.37 -29.01 -3.21
N LYS A 429 4.78 -28.59 -4.41
CA LYS A 429 3.99 -27.64 -5.22
C LYS A 429 2.64 -28.23 -5.62
N THR A 430 2.61 -29.52 -5.95
CA THR A 430 1.38 -30.23 -6.24
C THR A 430 0.51 -30.40 -4.99
N CYS A 431 1.11 -30.64 -3.83
CA CYS A 431 0.38 -30.65 -2.55
C CYS A 431 -0.26 -29.28 -2.24
N TYR A 432 0.47 -28.17 -2.44
CA TYR A 432 -0.10 -26.83 -2.25
C TYR A 432 -1.29 -26.57 -3.16
N ARG A 433 -1.15 -26.88 -4.45
CA ARG A 433 -2.21 -26.67 -5.45
C ARG A 433 -3.42 -27.57 -5.27
N ARG A 434 -3.27 -28.78 -4.75
CA ARG A 434 -4.39 -29.76 -4.71
C ARG A 434 -5.00 -29.94 -3.33
N TRP A 435 -4.20 -29.85 -2.29
CA TRP A 435 -4.58 -30.35 -0.96
C TRP A 435 -4.54 -29.29 0.14
N LEU A 436 -3.82 -28.19 -0.07
CA LEU A 436 -3.68 -27.12 0.92
C LEU A 436 -4.39 -25.84 0.45
N PHE A 437 -4.71 -24.98 1.41
CA PHE A 437 -5.39 -23.68 1.21
C PHE A 437 -4.49 -22.49 1.56
N HIS A 438 -3.18 -22.72 1.62
CA HIS A 438 -2.20 -21.78 2.14
C HIS A 438 -1.61 -20.94 1.00
N GLY A 439 -1.76 -19.63 1.12
CA GLY A 439 -1.16 -18.66 0.21
C GLY A 439 0.36 -18.54 0.42
N PRO A 440 1.06 -17.79 -0.45
CA PRO A 440 2.53 -17.78 -0.53
C PRO A 440 3.28 -17.53 0.78
N CYS A 441 2.69 -16.81 1.74
CA CYS A 441 3.32 -16.53 3.03
C CYS A 441 3.52 -17.79 3.89
N PHE A 442 2.64 -18.78 3.74
CA PHE A 442 2.65 -20.01 4.53
C PHE A 442 3.24 -21.22 3.78
N GLN A 443 3.69 -21.03 2.53
CA GLN A 443 4.26 -22.11 1.72
C GLN A 443 5.72 -22.41 2.08
N VAL A 444 5.95 -23.01 3.25
CA VAL A 444 7.30 -23.27 3.79
C VAL A 444 7.86 -24.65 3.49
N ILE A 445 7.03 -25.62 3.08
CA ILE A 445 7.48 -26.99 2.73
C ILE A 445 8.35 -26.94 1.46
N GLU A 446 9.64 -27.23 1.62
CA GLU A 446 10.63 -27.26 0.52
C GLU A 446 10.73 -28.65 -0.11
N THR A 447 10.72 -29.71 0.71
CA THR A 447 10.73 -31.12 0.25
C THR A 447 9.95 -32.01 1.22
N ILE A 448 9.39 -33.11 0.73
CA ILE A 448 8.79 -34.18 1.56
C ILE A 448 9.76 -35.37 1.49
N ASP A 449 10.50 -35.61 2.58
CA ASP A 449 11.58 -36.61 2.63
C ASP A 449 11.02 -38.04 2.66
N GLY A 450 9.91 -38.24 3.38
CA GLY A 450 9.30 -39.54 3.58
C GLY A 450 7.87 -39.46 4.10
N LEU A 451 7.08 -40.48 3.80
CA LEU A 451 5.68 -40.63 4.19
C LEU A 451 5.29 -42.11 4.20
N ASP A 452 4.70 -42.57 5.29
CA ASP A 452 3.96 -43.83 5.42
C ASP A 452 2.98 -43.77 6.60
N GLU A 453 2.39 -44.89 7.00
CA GLU A 453 1.43 -44.99 8.11
C GLU A 453 1.96 -44.48 9.46
N LYS A 454 3.28 -44.46 9.68
CA LYS A 454 3.90 -44.01 10.94
C LYS A 454 4.11 -42.51 10.98
N GLY A 455 4.10 -41.82 9.84
CA GLY A 455 4.35 -40.38 9.81
C GLY A 455 4.81 -39.79 8.49
N ILE A 456 5.23 -38.53 8.59
CA ILE A 456 5.75 -37.73 7.47
C ILE A 456 6.95 -36.91 7.96
N SER A 457 8.00 -36.83 7.13
CA SER A 457 9.16 -35.96 7.33
C SER A 457 9.30 -35.03 6.14
N ALA A 458 9.72 -33.80 6.41
CA ALA A 458 9.93 -32.79 5.39
C ALA A 458 11.02 -31.78 5.80
N THR A 459 11.66 -31.20 4.79
CA THR A 459 12.46 -30.00 4.98
C THR A 459 11.57 -28.78 4.78
N LEU A 460 11.55 -27.89 5.75
CA LEU A 460 10.89 -26.60 5.70
C LEU A 460 11.92 -25.49 5.48
N HIS A 461 11.57 -24.50 4.66
CA HIS A 461 12.36 -23.31 4.38
C HIS A 461 11.48 -22.08 4.51
N PHE A 462 11.76 -21.24 5.51
CA PHE A 462 11.09 -19.97 5.67
C PHE A 462 11.84 -18.87 4.92
N ARG A 463 11.12 -18.18 4.03
CA ARG A 463 11.58 -16.97 3.37
C ARG A 463 10.66 -15.84 3.83
N PRO A 464 11.17 -14.78 4.49
CA PRO A 464 10.34 -13.66 4.89
C PRO A 464 9.57 -13.12 3.68
N PRO A 465 8.23 -13.09 3.72
CA PRO A 465 7.44 -12.56 2.61
C PRO A 465 7.68 -11.04 2.51
N ALA A 466 7.60 -10.49 1.29
CA ALA A 466 7.84 -9.06 1.04
C ALA A 466 6.88 -8.12 1.82
N LEU A 467 5.74 -8.67 2.26
CA LEU A 467 4.70 -7.98 3.01
C LEU A 467 4.97 -7.90 4.53
N MET A 468 6.09 -8.45 5.02
CA MET A 468 6.44 -8.44 6.45
C MET A 468 7.81 -7.78 6.65
N ASP A 469 7.97 -7.05 7.75
CA ASP A 469 9.26 -6.46 8.10
C ASP A 469 10.31 -7.58 8.25
N PRO A 470 11.43 -7.51 7.51
CA PRO A 470 12.51 -8.48 7.61
C PRO A 470 13.06 -8.68 9.02
N ALA A 471 12.84 -7.78 9.98
CA ALA A 471 13.26 -7.97 11.36
C ALA A 471 12.42 -9.01 12.14
N TRP A 472 11.16 -9.24 11.74
CA TRP A 472 10.22 -10.09 12.50
C TRP A 472 10.71 -11.54 12.65
N HIS A 473 11.41 -12.08 11.65
CA HIS A 473 11.87 -13.48 11.70
C HIS A 473 12.82 -13.78 12.85
N LYS A 474 13.48 -12.76 13.42
CA LYS A 474 14.44 -12.92 14.52
C LYS A 474 13.78 -12.91 15.89
N THR A 475 12.50 -12.55 15.99
CA THR A 475 11.80 -12.34 17.26
C THR A 475 10.76 -13.42 17.56
N TRP A 476 10.52 -14.37 16.65
CA TRP A 476 9.54 -15.43 16.85
C TRP A 476 9.87 -16.35 18.03
N ARG A 477 8.86 -16.67 18.86
CA ARG A 477 9.01 -17.58 20.02
C ARG A 477 8.83 -19.02 19.59
N PHE A 478 7.78 -19.28 18.82
CA PHE A 478 7.42 -20.61 18.30
C PHE A 478 7.51 -20.68 16.77
N HIS A 479 7.85 -19.58 16.11
CA HIS A 479 7.99 -19.49 14.65
C HIS A 479 6.73 -19.97 13.92
N PRO A 480 5.67 -19.13 13.86
CA PRO A 480 4.33 -19.56 13.47
C PRO A 480 4.28 -20.20 12.07
N PHE A 481 5.11 -19.75 11.12
CA PHE A 481 5.15 -20.35 9.78
C PHE A 481 5.75 -21.76 9.75
N PHE A 482 6.73 -22.05 10.62
CA PHE A 482 7.28 -23.41 10.70
C PHE A 482 6.32 -24.32 11.43
N LEU A 483 5.74 -23.84 12.54
CA LEU A 483 4.70 -24.56 13.25
C LEU A 483 3.52 -24.88 12.31
N ASP A 484 3.03 -23.91 11.55
CA ASP A 484 1.96 -24.10 10.57
C ASP A 484 2.37 -25.09 9.47
N GLY A 485 3.59 -24.98 8.94
CA GLY A 485 4.16 -25.96 8.00
C GLY A 485 4.10 -27.40 8.53
N THR A 486 4.28 -27.61 9.84
CA THR A 486 4.09 -28.96 10.41
C THR A 486 2.63 -29.40 10.47
N LEU A 487 1.68 -28.48 10.67
CA LEU A 487 0.25 -28.77 10.60
C LEU A 487 -0.18 -29.10 9.16
N GLN A 488 0.41 -28.42 8.17
CA GLN A 488 0.23 -28.71 6.76
C GLN A 488 0.72 -30.12 6.38
N LEU A 489 1.82 -30.60 6.99
CA LEU A 489 2.28 -31.98 6.78
C LEU A 489 1.27 -33.02 7.26
N VAL A 490 0.54 -32.75 8.36
CA VAL A 490 -0.54 -33.64 8.82
C VAL A 490 -1.67 -33.69 7.80
N VAL A 491 -1.98 -32.55 7.15
CA VAL A 491 -2.94 -32.51 6.03
C VAL A 491 -2.44 -33.35 4.86
N ILE A 492 -1.20 -33.18 4.43
CA ILE A 492 -0.60 -33.95 3.33
C ILE A 492 -0.62 -35.45 3.64
N TRP A 493 -0.22 -35.84 4.85
CA TRP A 493 -0.24 -37.24 5.29
C TRP A 493 -1.64 -37.84 5.22
N SER A 494 -2.64 -37.13 5.75
CA SER A 494 -4.03 -37.57 5.75
C SER A 494 -4.62 -37.63 4.34
N ARG A 495 -4.32 -36.65 3.48
CA ARG A 495 -4.75 -36.65 2.08
C ARG A 495 -4.14 -37.80 1.29
N ALA A 496 -2.87 -38.13 1.52
CA ALA A 496 -2.17 -39.19 0.81
C ALA A 496 -2.63 -40.60 1.19
N LEU A 497 -2.94 -40.85 2.46
CA LEU A 497 -3.26 -42.20 2.97
C LEU A 497 -4.74 -42.44 3.24
N ARG A 498 -5.52 -41.37 3.46
CA ARG A 498 -6.92 -41.44 3.92
C ARG A 498 -7.88 -40.63 3.05
N ASP A 499 -7.37 -39.84 2.11
CA ASP A 499 -8.15 -38.90 1.28
C ASP A 499 -9.07 -37.98 2.11
N THR A 500 -8.61 -37.53 3.29
CA THR A 500 -9.34 -36.62 4.19
C THR A 500 -8.52 -35.39 4.53
N THR A 501 -9.18 -34.26 4.79
CA THR A 501 -8.53 -33.03 5.28
C THR A 501 -8.73 -32.89 6.80
N PRO A 502 -7.65 -32.90 7.60
CA PRO A 502 -7.71 -32.66 9.03
C PRO A 502 -7.68 -31.16 9.37
N LEU A 503 -8.42 -30.78 10.42
CA LEU A 503 -8.29 -29.47 11.05
C LEU A 503 -7.80 -29.61 12.50
N PRO A 504 -6.78 -28.83 12.91
CA PRO A 504 -6.25 -28.88 14.27
C PRO A 504 -7.22 -28.20 15.23
N HIS A 505 -7.41 -28.83 16.40
CA HIS A 505 -8.27 -28.26 17.44
C HIS A 505 -7.65 -28.29 18.83
N ARG A 506 -6.64 -29.13 19.08
CA ARG A 506 -5.94 -29.17 20.38
C ARG A 506 -4.46 -29.54 20.25
N ILE A 507 -3.61 -28.88 21.03
CA ILE A 507 -2.23 -29.27 21.29
C ILE A 507 -2.07 -29.47 22.80
N HIS A 508 -1.66 -30.65 23.25
CA HIS A 508 -1.46 -30.90 24.67
C HIS A 508 -0.29 -30.11 25.22
N ARG A 509 0.84 -30.09 24.51
CA ARG A 509 2.01 -29.29 24.86
C ARG A 509 2.80 -28.84 23.64
N LEU A 510 3.09 -27.55 23.57
CA LEU A 510 4.01 -26.92 22.62
C LEU A 510 5.19 -26.33 23.38
N ARG A 511 6.41 -26.78 23.11
CA ARG A 511 7.62 -26.37 23.83
C ARG A 511 8.71 -25.88 22.87
N ARG A 512 9.35 -24.76 23.21
CA ARG A 512 10.56 -24.26 22.51
C ARG A 512 11.83 -24.63 23.27
N PHE A 513 12.91 -24.75 22.52
CA PHE A 513 14.26 -24.98 23.04
C PHE A 513 15.26 -24.05 22.38
N GLY A 514 16.18 -23.51 23.18
CA GLY A 514 17.19 -22.55 22.77
C GLY A 514 16.67 -21.12 22.62
N THR A 515 17.55 -20.17 22.88
CA THR A 515 17.28 -18.73 22.81
C THR A 515 17.66 -18.12 21.46
N ALA A 516 18.52 -18.78 20.69
CA ALA A 516 18.91 -18.32 19.36
C ALA A 516 17.69 -18.22 18.42
N PRO A 517 17.71 -17.32 17.42
CA PRO A 517 16.73 -17.30 16.35
C PRO A 517 16.64 -18.66 15.63
N PHE A 518 15.48 -18.95 15.04
CA PHE A 518 15.32 -20.13 14.20
C PHE A 518 16.10 -19.95 12.88
N PRO A 519 16.87 -20.95 12.43
CA PRO A 519 17.51 -20.88 11.14
C PRO A 519 16.47 -20.91 10.00
N PRO A 520 16.83 -20.45 8.80
CA PRO A 520 15.90 -20.37 7.66
C PRO A 520 15.42 -21.74 7.18
N ARG A 521 16.13 -22.82 7.51
CA ARG A 521 15.76 -24.20 7.18
C ARG A 521 15.65 -25.05 8.44
N MET A 522 14.61 -25.87 8.50
CA MET A 522 14.31 -26.78 9.61
C MET A 522 13.82 -28.12 9.05
N GLN A 523 14.16 -29.23 9.70
CA GLN A 523 13.54 -30.51 9.43
C GLN A 523 12.33 -30.70 10.34
N ALA A 524 11.17 -30.94 9.74
CA ALA A 524 9.95 -31.31 10.44
C ALA A 524 9.76 -32.82 10.43
N ARG A 525 9.51 -33.40 11.60
CA ARG A 525 9.23 -34.83 11.78
C ARG A 525 7.90 -34.99 12.49
N VAL A 526 6.92 -35.56 11.80
CA VAL A 526 5.59 -35.85 12.34
C VAL A 526 5.48 -37.35 12.53
N VAL A 527 5.11 -37.78 13.74
CA VAL A 527 4.88 -39.19 14.11
C VAL A 527 3.42 -39.36 14.48
N ILE A 528 2.74 -40.28 13.81
CA ILE A 528 1.34 -40.61 14.05
C ILE A 528 1.26 -41.62 15.19
N ALA A 529 0.42 -41.32 16.18
CA ALA A 529 0.22 -42.13 17.38
C ALA A 529 -1.16 -42.81 17.41
N SER A 530 -2.12 -42.35 16.60
CA SER A 530 -3.42 -43.01 16.41
C SER A 530 -3.34 -44.09 15.32
N SER A 531 -4.37 -44.94 15.21
CA SER A 531 -4.50 -45.86 14.09
C SER A 531 -4.87 -45.13 12.79
N LEU A 532 -4.63 -45.77 11.64
CA LEU A 532 -4.98 -45.22 10.32
C LEU A 532 -6.48 -44.99 10.14
N GLU A 533 -7.32 -45.78 10.81
CA GLU A 533 -8.79 -45.74 10.68
C GLU A 533 -9.44 -44.71 11.64
N ASP A 534 -8.70 -44.22 12.65
CA ASP A 534 -9.25 -43.32 13.65
C ASP A 534 -9.60 -41.95 13.04
N PRO A 535 -10.86 -41.47 13.08
CA PRO A 535 -11.24 -40.14 12.58
C PRO A 535 -10.53 -38.99 13.31
N HIS A 536 -10.05 -39.23 14.54
CA HIS A 536 -9.25 -38.32 15.32
C HIS A 536 -7.79 -38.72 15.26
N ILE A 537 -6.99 -37.96 14.50
CA ILE A 537 -5.57 -38.25 14.36
C ILE A 537 -4.84 -37.61 15.54
N LEU A 538 -4.09 -38.44 16.27
CA LEU A 538 -3.16 -38.02 17.30
C LEU A 538 -1.74 -38.10 16.77
N CYS A 539 -0.97 -37.02 16.87
CA CYS A 539 0.42 -37.04 16.44
C CYS A 539 1.37 -36.19 17.31
N HIS A 540 2.66 -36.50 17.20
CA HIS A 540 3.76 -35.77 17.82
C HIS A 540 4.63 -35.14 16.74
N ILE A 541 5.17 -33.96 17.02
CA ILE A 541 5.96 -33.20 16.05
C ILE A 541 7.26 -32.73 16.68
N ALA A 542 8.35 -32.87 15.92
CA ALA A 542 9.64 -32.27 16.24
C ALA A 542 10.14 -31.41 15.09
N LEU A 543 10.58 -30.19 15.41
CA LEU A 543 11.32 -29.32 14.50
C LEU A 543 12.80 -29.30 14.91
N VAL A 544 13.64 -29.77 13.99
CA VAL A 544 15.08 -29.99 14.19
C VAL A 544 15.86 -29.06 13.29
N ASP A 545 16.88 -28.39 13.83
CA ASP A 545 17.74 -27.52 13.04
C ASP A 545 18.81 -28.29 12.22
N PRO A 546 19.53 -27.63 11.29
CA PRO A 546 20.56 -28.30 10.49
C PRO A 546 21.73 -28.89 11.29
N ALA A 547 21.91 -28.47 12.56
CA ALA A 547 22.90 -29.03 13.47
C ALA A 547 22.35 -30.25 14.23
N GLY A 548 21.15 -30.73 13.89
CA GLY A 548 20.51 -31.88 14.53
C GLY A 548 19.92 -31.56 15.90
N LYS A 549 19.77 -30.29 16.29
CA LYS A 549 19.22 -29.91 17.61
C LYS A 549 17.72 -29.70 17.54
N LEU A 550 17.00 -30.17 18.55
CA LEU A 550 15.58 -29.92 18.71
C LEU A 550 15.34 -28.45 19.08
N ARG A 551 14.47 -27.77 18.33
CA ARG A 551 14.13 -26.36 18.55
C ARG A 551 12.69 -26.15 18.98
N LEU A 552 11.79 -27.00 18.52
CA LEU A 552 10.38 -26.97 18.91
C LEU A 552 9.80 -28.38 18.91
N GLN A 553 8.96 -28.66 19.91
CA GLN A 553 8.30 -29.95 20.07
C GLN A 553 6.81 -29.73 20.33
N VAL A 554 5.99 -30.49 19.61
CA VAL A 554 4.54 -30.60 19.84
C VAL A 554 4.27 -32.01 20.34
N GLU A 555 3.72 -32.12 21.55
CA GLU A 555 3.26 -33.37 22.13
C GLU A 555 1.73 -33.37 22.11
N GLY A 556 1.14 -34.43 21.53
CA GLY A 556 -0.31 -34.60 21.50
C GLY A 556 -1.04 -33.52 20.70
N LEU A 557 -0.74 -33.42 19.40
CA LEU A 557 -1.58 -32.68 18.47
C LEU A 557 -2.78 -33.56 18.11
N GLU A 558 -3.98 -33.07 18.40
CA GLU A 558 -5.26 -33.69 18.00
C GLU A 558 -5.86 -32.91 16.83
N VAL A 559 -6.12 -33.64 15.74
CA VAL A 559 -6.80 -33.12 14.56
C VAL A 559 -8.01 -34.01 14.25
N SER A 560 -9.07 -33.42 13.72
CA SER A 560 -10.23 -34.19 13.23
C SER A 560 -10.25 -34.15 11.72
N ALA A 561 -10.28 -35.32 11.09
CA ALA A 561 -10.24 -35.48 9.64
C ALA A 561 -11.63 -35.81 9.07
N ASP A 562 -11.99 -35.13 7.98
CA ASP A 562 -13.26 -35.33 7.28
C ASP A 562 -13.07 -35.16 5.77
N ALA A 563 -13.72 -36.01 4.97
CA ALA A 563 -13.63 -35.96 3.51
C ALA A 563 -14.36 -34.74 2.92
N SER A 564 -15.41 -34.24 3.57
CA SER A 564 -16.12 -33.02 3.16
C SER A 564 -15.23 -31.78 3.20
N LEU A 565 -14.16 -31.80 4.01
CA LEU A 565 -13.18 -30.72 4.12
C LEU A 565 -12.12 -30.76 3.01
N ASN A 566 -12.11 -31.77 2.14
CA ASN A 566 -11.22 -31.83 0.98
C ASN A 566 -11.38 -30.63 0.05
N ARG A 567 -12.59 -30.06 -0.02
CA ARG A 567 -12.92 -28.85 -0.80
C ARG A 567 -12.08 -27.62 -0.44
N LEU A 568 -11.46 -27.61 0.74
CA LEU A 568 -10.60 -26.51 1.17
C LEU A 568 -9.33 -26.43 0.33
N GLY A 569 -8.81 -27.57 -0.16
CA GLY A 569 -7.58 -27.60 -0.96
C GLY A 569 -7.73 -26.90 -2.30
N GLY A 570 -6.65 -26.29 -2.78
CA GLY A 570 -6.59 -25.65 -4.11
C GLY A 570 -7.18 -24.24 -4.18
N ALA A 571 -7.30 -23.56 -3.05
CA ALA A 571 -7.77 -22.17 -3.00
C ALA A 571 -6.78 -21.13 -3.59
N TRP A 572 -5.53 -21.51 -3.86
CA TRP A 572 -4.46 -20.64 -4.37
C TRP A 572 -3.89 -21.22 -5.66
N ASP A 573 -4.69 -21.24 -6.71
CA ASP A 573 -4.16 -21.36 -8.07
C ASP A 573 -3.64 -19.98 -8.49
N GLU A 574 -2.33 -19.86 -8.79
CA GLU A 574 -1.83 -18.69 -9.51
C GLU A 574 -2.57 -18.60 -10.86
N PRO A 575 -3.04 -17.41 -11.28
CA PRO A 575 -3.61 -17.22 -12.60
C PRO A 575 -2.64 -17.52 -13.74
#